data_AF-M8AYJ0-F1
#
_entry.id   AF-M8AYJ0-F1
#
_cell.length_a   1.000
_cell.length_b   1.000
_cell.length_c   1.000
_cell.angle_alpha   90.00
_cell.angle_beta   90.00
_cell.angle_gamma   90.00
#
_symmetry.space_group_name_H-M   'P 1'
#
loop_
_entity.id
_entity.type
_entity.pdbx_description
1 polymer ?
#
loop_
_entity_poly.entity_id
_entity_poly.type
_entity_poly.pdbx_seq_one_letter_code
_entity_poly.pdbx_strand_id
1 'polypeptide(L)'
;MGTEKQKEKIDPILDWVNSEFGVKPVVYTSFLGGKQDERLAKAVETVLKDANDYELASIDAMAAAAHSLVIPLAIFRGKLGVDESIELIRLEEDHQVDRWGLVEGGHDVDIADLKVQMSSAVVFLQLSWLK
;
A
#
# COMPACT_ATOMS: atom_id res chain seq x y z
N MET A 1 3.18 17.08 13.86
CA MET A 1 1.96 17.13 13.03
C MET A 1 1.96 16.13 11.89
N GLY A 2 2.78 16.25 10.83
CA GLY A 2 2.82 15.24 9.75
C GLY A 2 3.14 13.82 10.23
N THR A 3 4.14 13.70 11.13
CA THR A 3 4.51 12.43 11.78
C THR A 3 3.46 11.86 12.73
N GLU A 4 2.56 12.68 13.28
CA GLU A 4 1.48 12.19 14.16
C GLU A 4 0.35 11.57 13.33
N LYS A 5 -0.04 12.24 12.23
CA LYS A 5 -1.04 11.71 11.28
C LYS A 5 -0.54 10.43 10.61
N GLN A 6 0.75 10.36 10.26
CA GLN A 6 1.41 9.14 9.78
C GLN A 6 1.34 8.02 10.80
N LYS A 7 1.69 8.26 12.07
CA LYS A 7 1.56 7.24 13.12
C LYS A 7 0.11 6.77 13.27
N GLU A 8 -0.84 7.68 13.35
CA GLU A 8 -2.26 7.36 13.51
C GLU A 8 -2.79 6.44 12.40
N LYS A 9 -2.40 6.69 11.15
CA LYS A 9 -2.93 5.98 9.98
C LYS A 9 -2.09 4.78 9.55
N ILE A 10 -0.76 4.84 9.70
CA ILE A 10 0.18 3.82 9.21
C ILE A 10 0.48 2.77 10.31
N ASP A 11 0.61 3.16 11.58
CA ASP A 11 0.93 2.20 12.65
C ASP A 11 -0.07 1.03 12.73
N PRO A 12 -1.40 1.24 12.57
CA PRO A 12 -2.36 0.14 12.52
C PRO A 12 -2.11 -0.86 11.39
N ILE A 13 -1.59 -0.40 10.25
CA ILE A 13 -1.24 -1.26 9.12
C ILE A 13 0.05 -2.03 9.41
N LEU A 14 1.04 -1.40 10.05
CA LEU A 14 2.26 -2.08 10.48
C LEU A 14 2.01 -3.12 11.57
N ASP A 15 1.08 -2.83 12.49
CA ASP A 15 0.62 -3.78 13.49
C ASP A 15 -0.12 -4.96 12.87
N TRP A 16 -0.93 -4.70 11.82
CA TRP A 16 -1.52 -5.76 11.02
C TRP A 16 -0.46 -6.62 10.34
N VAL A 17 0.58 -6.04 9.73
CA VAL A 17 1.70 -6.81 9.15
C VAL A 17 2.36 -7.70 10.21
N ASN A 18 2.56 -7.18 11.42
CA ASN A 18 3.08 -8.00 12.52
C ASN A 18 2.14 -9.16 12.89
N SER A 19 0.83 -8.91 12.93
CA SER A 19 -0.15 -9.96 13.21
C SER A 19 -0.23 -11.02 12.11
N GLU A 20 -0.10 -10.62 10.85
CA GLU A 20 -0.23 -11.48 9.67
C GLU A 20 1.06 -12.28 9.40
N PHE A 21 2.22 -11.63 9.49
CA PHE A 21 3.52 -12.19 9.10
C PHE A 21 4.45 -12.49 10.28
N GLY A 22 4.02 -12.18 11.51
CA GLY A 22 4.78 -12.44 12.75
C GLY A 22 5.97 -11.50 12.98
N VAL A 23 6.16 -10.49 12.11
CA VAL A 23 7.28 -9.54 12.20
C VAL A 23 6.80 -8.13 11.84
N LYS A 24 6.95 -7.20 12.78
CA LYS A 24 6.65 -5.78 12.54
C LYS A 24 7.74 -5.15 11.66
N PRO A 25 7.39 -4.45 10.56
CA PRO A 25 8.38 -3.73 9.77
C PRO A 25 9.05 -2.62 10.58
N VAL A 26 10.34 -2.41 10.31
CA VAL A 26 11.10 -1.30 10.88
C VAL A 26 10.80 -0.03 10.12
N VAL A 27 10.39 1.02 10.83
CA VAL A 27 10.16 2.36 10.27
C VAL A 27 11.41 3.20 10.46
N TYR A 28 11.86 3.85 9.39
CA TYR A 28 13.00 4.76 9.41
C TYR A 28 12.51 6.20 9.32
N THR A 29 13.07 7.08 10.16
CA THR A 29 12.73 8.52 10.19
C THR A 29 13.82 9.39 9.57
N SER A 30 14.86 8.78 9.01
CA SER A 30 15.97 9.44 8.32
C SER A 30 16.10 8.93 6.90
N PHE A 31 16.72 9.73 6.04
CA PHE A 31 17.07 9.32 4.67
C PHE A 31 17.93 8.05 4.64
N LEU A 32 18.80 7.88 5.63
CA LEU A 32 19.54 6.64 5.84
C LEU A 32 18.61 5.60 6.47
N GLY A 33 18.23 4.61 5.67
CA GLY A 33 17.52 3.43 6.13
C GLY A 33 18.45 2.23 6.38
N GLY A 34 17.87 1.14 6.84
CA GLY A 34 18.52 -0.15 7.03
C GLY A 34 17.76 -1.27 6.33
N LYS A 35 18.22 -2.50 6.51
CA LYS A 35 17.52 -3.69 6.00
C LYS A 35 16.33 -4.03 6.90
N GLN A 36 15.27 -4.55 6.30
CA GLN A 36 14.19 -5.20 7.05
C GLN A 36 14.66 -6.57 7.54
N ASP A 37 13.96 -7.13 8.53
CA ASP A 37 14.22 -8.49 9.01
C ASP A 37 14.04 -9.51 7.87
N GLU A 38 15.01 -10.42 7.70
CA GLU A 38 14.95 -11.46 6.66
C GLU A 38 13.74 -12.38 6.82
N ARG A 39 13.23 -12.56 8.04
CA ARG A 39 12.00 -13.32 8.31
C ARG A 39 10.77 -12.66 7.68
N LEU A 40 10.69 -11.33 7.74
CA LEU A 40 9.60 -10.59 7.10
C LEU A 40 9.69 -10.74 5.58
N ALA A 41 10.89 -10.55 5.01
CA ALA A 41 11.10 -10.70 3.57
C ALA A 41 10.71 -12.11 3.09
N LYS A 42 11.11 -13.15 3.84
CA LYS A 42 10.77 -14.53 3.53
C LYS A 42 9.28 -14.83 3.68
N ALA A 43 8.62 -14.29 4.70
CA ALA A 43 7.17 -14.46 4.89
C ALA A 43 6.38 -13.84 3.73
N VAL A 44 6.77 -12.64 3.30
CA VAL A 44 6.19 -11.99 2.11
C VAL A 44 6.48 -12.79 0.84
N GLU A 45 7.72 -13.25 0.66
CA GLU A 45 8.11 -14.10 -0.48
C GLU A 45 7.27 -15.38 -0.56
N THR A 46 6.98 -16.03 0.56
CA THR A 46 6.09 -17.20 0.59
C THR A 46 4.70 -16.86 0.07
N VAL A 47 4.10 -15.76 0.51
CA VAL A 47 2.77 -15.34 0.02
C VAL A 47 2.79 -15.07 -1.49
N LEU A 48 3.84 -14.44 -2.00
CA LEU A 48 3.97 -14.16 -3.43
C LEU A 48 4.18 -15.43 -4.27
N LYS A 49 4.88 -16.44 -3.73
CA LYS A 49 5.09 -17.73 -4.41
C LYS A 49 3.84 -18.60 -4.43
N ASP A 50 2.98 -18.47 -3.43
CA ASP A 50 1.73 -19.20 -3.35
C ASP A 50 0.62 -18.57 -4.20
N ALA A 51 0.79 -17.30 -4.61
CA ALA A 51 -0.12 -16.60 -5.51
C ALA A 51 -0.03 -17.15 -6.94
N ASN A 52 -1.17 -17.26 -7.62
CA ASN A 52 -1.21 -17.61 -9.04
C ASN A 52 -0.79 -16.43 -9.93
N ASP A 53 -0.57 -16.70 -11.22
CA ASP A 53 -0.10 -15.69 -12.18
C ASP A 53 -0.97 -14.42 -12.24
N TYR A 54 -2.29 -14.55 -12.11
CA TYR A 54 -3.22 -13.42 -12.15
C TYR A 54 -3.20 -12.60 -10.86
N GLU A 55 -3.12 -13.28 -9.73
CA GLU A 55 -2.97 -12.64 -8.42
C GLU A 55 -1.65 -11.88 -8.33
N LEU A 56 -0.56 -12.51 -8.76
CA LEU A 56 0.77 -11.91 -8.76
C LEU A 56 0.84 -10.68 -9.68
N ALA A 57 0.25 -10.76 -10.88
CA ALA A 57 0.14 -9.61 -11.77
C ALA A 57 -0.68 -8.45 -11.16
N SER A 58 -1.74 -8.77 -10.42
CA SER A 58 -2.55 -7.76 -9.73
C SER A 58 -1.78 -7.10 -8.58
N ILE A 59 -1.05 -7.90 -7.80
CA ILE A 59 -0.21 -7.42 -6.70
C ILE A 59 0.89 -6.50 -7.24
N ASP A 60 1.56 -6.89 -8.33
CA ASP A 60 2.62 -6.10 -8.96
C ASP A 60 2.10 -4.74 -9.46
N ALA A 61 0.98 -4.73 -10.19
CA ALA A 61 0.36 -3.50 -10.68
C ALA A 61 -0.03 -2.55 -9.54
N MET A 62 -0.67 -3.08 -8.48
CA MET A 62 -0.99 -2.28 -7.29
C MET A 62 0.27 -1.80 -6.55
N ALA A 63 1.30 -2.63 -6.43
CA ALA A 63 2.55 -2.26 -5.77
C ALA A 63 3.27 -1.13 -6.50
N ALA A 64 3.27 -1.16 -7.84
CA ALA A 64 3.83 -0.13 -8.69
C ALA A 64 3.10 1.21 -8.51
N ALA A 65 1.76 1.19 -8.49
CA ALA A 65 0.95 2.39 -8.30
C ALA A 65 1.03 2.95 -6.86
N ALA A 66 1.03 2.07 -5.86
CA ALA A 66 1.06 2.46 -4.45
C ALA A 66 2.46 2.81 -3.93
N HIS A 67 3.52 2.47 -4.69
CA HIS A 67 4.91 2.48 -4.23
C HIS A 67 5.12 1.74 -2.90
N SER A 68 4.32 0.68 -2.67
CA SER A 68 4.28 -0.07 -1.42
C SER A 68 3.86 -1.50 -1.70
N LEU A 69 4.55 -2.46 -1.09
CA LEU A 69 4.14 -3.87 -1.13
C LEU A 69 3.15 -4.23 0.00
N VAL A 70 3.12 -3.44 1.08
CA VAL A 70 2.23 -3.70 2.22
C VAL A 70 0.77 -3.43 1.85
N ILE A 71 0.51 -2.34 1.13
CA ILE A 71 -0.84 -1.96 0.68
C ILE A 71 -1.50 -3.05 -0.20
N PRO A 72 -0.88 -3.54 -1.30
CA PRO A 72 -1.48 -4.58 -2.13
C PRO A 72 -1.65 -5.91 -1.38
N LEU A 73 -0.73 -6.27 -0.48
CA LEU A 73 -0.90 -7.47 0.36
C LEU A 73 -2.07 -7.32 1.33
N ALA A 74 -2.28 -6.13 1.88
CA ALA A 74 -3.43 -5.84 2.73
C ALA A 74 -4.75 -5.92 1.94
N ILE A 75 -4.79 -5.43 0.69
CA ILE A 75 -5.96 -5.60 -0.18
C ILE A 75 -6.16 -7.09 -0.51
N PHE A 76 -5.09 -7.80 -0.91
CA PHE A 76 -5.11 -9.22 -1.24
C PHE A 76 -5.64 -10.10 -0.10
N ARG A 77 -5.32 -9.74 1.15
CA ARG A 77 -5.82 -10.40 2.37
C ARG A 77 -7.17 -9.86 2.87
N GLY A 78 -7.80 -8.94 2.14
CA GLY A 78 -9.10 -8.35 2.51
C GLY A 78 -9.04 -7.41 3.73
N LYS A 79 -7.84 -6.96 4.12
CA LYS A 79 -7.64 -6.02 5.24
C LYS A 79 -7.98 -4.58 4.87
N LEU A 80 -7.70 -4.18 3.63
CA LEU A 80 -7.95 -2.82 3.13
C LEU A 80 -8.87 -2.83 1.92
N GLY A 81 -9.73 -1.81 1.83
CA GLY A 81 -10.44 -1.44 0.61
C GLY A 81 -9.60 -0.54 -0.30
N VAL A 82 -10.07 -0.33 -1.54
CA VAL A 82 -9.40 0.54 -2.53
C VAL A 82 -9.35 2.00 -2.05
N ASP A 83 -10.48 2.54 -1.59
CA ASP A 83 -10.56 3.93 -1.15
C ASP A 83 -9.65 4.20 0.07
N GLU A 84 -9.70 3.34 1.09
CA GLU A 84 -8.78 3.42 2.24
C GLU A 84 -7.31 3.31 1.82
N SER A 85 -7.00 2.47 0.84
CA SER A 85 -5.63 2.33 0.34
C SER A 85 -5.14 3.61 -0.35
N ILE A 86 -6.00 4.25 -1.14
CA ILE A 86 -5.65 5.51 -1.81
C ILE A 86 -5.42 6.62 -0.80
N GLU A 87 -6.26 6.72 0.25
CA GLU A 87 -6.04 7.66 1.35
C GLU A 87 -4.71 7.44 2.06
N LEU A 88 -4.31 6.17 2.26
CA LEU A 88 -3.02 5.84 2.88
C LEU A 88 -1.83 6.17 1.98
N ILE A 89 -1.92 5.86 0.68
CA ILE A 89 -0.87 6.16 -0.31
C ILE A 89 -0.62 7.67 -0.38
N ARG A 90 -1.71 8.45 -0.38
CA ARG A 90 -1.65 9.91 -0.53
C ARG A 90 -1.55 10.69 0.78
N LEU A 91 -1.45 10.01 1.92
CA LEU A 91 -1.58 10.62 3.24
C LEU A 91 -0.73 11.88 3.45
N GLU A 92 0.52 11.83 3.00
CA GLU A 92 1.45 12.95 3.09
C GLU A 92 1.09 14.06 2.10
N GLU A 93 0.86 13.72 0.83
CA GLU A 93 0.51 14.70 -0.20
C GLU A 93 -0.79 15.43 0.14
N ASP A 94 -1.82 14.72 0.59
CA ASP A 94 -3.10 15.31 0.99
C ASP A 94 -2.92 16.22 2.23
N HIS A 95 -2.02 15.87 3.16
CA HIS A 95 -1.67 16.78 4.27
C HIS A 95 -1.00 18.07 3.77
N GLN A 96 -0.21 18.00 2.70
CA GLN A 96 0.42 19.16 2.10
C GLN A 96 -0.58 20.02 1.33
N VAL A 97 -1.48 19.38 0.58
CA VAL A 97 -2.61 20.04 -0.12
C VAL A 97 -3.51 20.77 0.87
N ASP A 98 -3.87 20.15 2.00
CA ASP A 98 -4.68 20.78 3.05
C ASP A 98 -4.05 22.09 3.57
N ARG A 99 -2.71 22.15 3.60
CA ARG A 99 -1.95 23.29 4.16
C ARG A 99 -1.61 24.36 3.13
N TRP A 100 -1.36 23.97 1.89
CA TRP A 100 -0.78 24.84 0.88
C TRP A 100 -1.64 25.00 -0.38
N GLY A 101 -2.79 24.33 -0.41
CA GLY A 101 -3.73 24.38 -1.51
C GLY A 101 -3.44 23.32 -2.58
N LEU A 102 -4.48 23.03 -3.35
CA LEU A 102 -4.44 22.13 -4.50
C LEU A 102 -3.73 22.81 -5.68
N VAL A 103 -2.96 22.03 -6.43
CA VAL A 103 -2.42 22.43 -7.73
C VAL A 103 -3.25 21.74 -8.80
N GLU A 104 -4.10 22.49 -9.48
CA GLU A 104 -4.92 22.00 -10.59
C GLU A 104 -4.06 21.53 -11.77
N GLY A 105 -4.46 20.42 -12.40
CA GLY A 105 -3.73 19.76 -13.48
C GLY A 105 -2.53 18.92 -13.02
N GLY A 106 -2.18 18.96 -11.73
CA GLY A 106 -1.18 18.10 -11.11
C GLY A 106 -1.84 17.10 -10.18
N HIS A 107 -2.20 17.53 -8.97
CA HIS A 107 -2.69 16.64 -7.92
C HIS A 107 -4.02 15.94 -8.31
N ASP A 108 -4.92 16.62 -9.02
CA ASP A 108 -6.20 16.05 -9.45
C ASP A 108 -6.03 14.95 -10.51
N VAL A 109 -5.10 15.13 -11.44
CA VAL A 109 -4.73 14.12 -12.43
C VAL A 109 -4.05 12.93 -11.76
N ASP A 110 -3.13 13.17 -10.83
CA ASP A 110 -2.44 12.11 -10.08
C ASP A 110 -3.43 11.28 -9.24
N ILE A 111 -4.40 11.93 -8.60
CA ILE A 111 -5.49 11.23 -7.88
C ILE A 111 -6.30 10.36 -8.84
N ALA A 112 -6.66 10.89 -10.00
CA ALA A 112 -7.47 10.17 -10.98
C ALA A 112 -6.72 8.96 -11.56
N ASP A 113 -5.45 9.12 -11.91
CA ASP A 113 -4.62 8.03 -12.41
C ASP A 113 -4.43 6.95 -11.34
N LEU A 114 -4.07 7.34 -10.11
CA LEU A 114 -3.92 6.39 -9.00
C LEU A 114 -5.22 5.59 -8.76
N LYS A 115 -6.38 6.25 -8.81
CA LYS A 115 -7.69 5.58 -8.71
C LYS A 115 -7.90 4.54 -9.80
N VAL A 116 -7.56 4.88 -11.05
CA VAL A 116 -7.71 3.96 -12.19
C VAL A 116 -6.76 2.77 -12.03
N GLN A 117 -5.49 3.01 -11.73
CA GLN A 117 -4.49 1.95 -11.58
C GLN A 117 -4.86 0.98 -10.44
N MET A 118 -5.19 1.52 -9.26
CA MET A 118 -5.57 0.70 -8.10
C MET A 118 -6.88 -0.05 -8.33
N SER A 119 -7.92 0.62 -8.81
CA SER A 119 -9.25 -0.01 -8.97
C SER A 119 -9.25 -1.08 -10.04
N SER A 120 -8.58 -0.84 -11.18
CA SER A 120 -8.52 -1.82 -12.27
C SER A 120 -7.77 -3.09 -11.86
N ALA A 121 -6.66 -2.95 -11.13
CA ALA A 121 -5.91 -4.10 -10.60
C ALA A 121 -6.72 -4.88 -9.56
N VAL A 122 -7.48 -4.21 -8.68
CA VAL A 122 -8.36 -4.89 -7.70
C VAL A 122 -9.51 -5.61 -8.39
N VAL A 123 -10.14 -5.02 -9.39
CA VAL A 123 -11.19 -5.71 -10.17
C VAL A 123 -10.62 -6.95 -10.84
N PHE A 124 -9.44 -6.86 -11.44
CA PHE A 124 -8.78 -8.00 -12.07
C PHE A 124 -8.47 -9.12 -11.05
N LEU A 125 -7.95 -8.76 -9.87
CA LEU A 125 -7.72 -9.69 -8.77
C LEU A 125 -9.02 -10.42 -8.37
N GLN A 126 -10.10 -9.68 -8.15
CA GLN A 126 -11.39 -10.26 -7.76
C GLN A 126 -11.95 -11.21 -8.82
N LEU A 127 -11.83 -10.85 -10.10
CA LEU A 127 -12.24 -11.71 -11.22
C LEU A 127 -11.41 -13.00 -11.29
N SER A 128 -10.16 -12.98 -10.82
CA SER A 128 -9.32 -14.18 -10.78
C SER A 128 -9.82 -15.23 -9.78
N TRP A 129 -10.53 -14.80 -8.73
CA TRP A 129 -11.11 -15.67 -7.70
C TRP A 129 -12.50 -16.21 -8.05
N LEU A 130 -13.16 -15.68 -9.07
CA LEU A 130 -14.47 -16.15 -9.52
C LEU A 130 -14.41 -17.37 -10.46
N LYS A 131 -13.21 -17.91 -10.68
CA LYS A 131 -12.96 -19.06 -11.55
C LYS A 131 -12.98 -20.38 -10.80
#